data_AF-A0A7C8I4X7-F1
#
_entry.id   AF-A0A7C8I4X7-F1
#
_cell.length_a   1.000
_cell.length_b   1.000
_cell.length_c   1.000
_cell.angle_alpha   90.00
_cell.angle_beta   90.00
_cell.angle_gamma   90.00
#
_symmetry.space_group_name_H-M   'P 1'
#
loop_
_entity.id
_entity.type
_entity.pdbx_description
1 polymer ?
#
loop_
_entity_poly.entity_id
_entity_poly.type
_entity_poly.pdbx_seq_one_letter_code
_entity_poly.pdbx_strand_id
1 'polypeptide(L)'
;MIELTQHVKVLYAQHQPDIVAQGIRSLSHESQTTSPFHDVGSSTVGFIMQLLKTNIEKSLEIKATLEHPIEKQHSHHHLATTYKSTVTPTALLLRGPDPHVSNRILRKYSAYKEYFMRVFFADEDGLPISYSPWVNQSRIHRRFHMVLQDGIRVAGRTHEFLGYSSSSLKYQVAWFVAPFKHEGRCIEHLQLNRQFGDVRRGFRAGRSWRHMGGSTPEVHELVDFRHDCYDITAE
;
A
#
# COMPACT_ATOMS: atom_id res chain seq x y z
N MET A 1 15.39 12.81 21.28
CA MET A 1 14.23 13.47 20.64
C MET A 1 14.41 14.99 20.47
N ILE A 2 14.80 15.74 21.52
CA ILE A 2 14.96 17.21 21.47
C ILE A 2 15.99 17.68 20.43
N GLU A 3 17.13 16.98 20.32
CA GLU A 3 18.19 17.34 19.37
C GLU A 3 17.74 17.23 17.90
N LEU A 4 16.98 16.20 17.56
CA LEU A 4 16.55 15.95 16.17
C LEU A 4 15.59 17.05 15.68
N THR A 5 14.73 17.55 16.57
CA THR A 5 13.81 18.67 16.26
C THR A 5 14.57 19.96 15.94
N GLN A 6 15.69 20.24 16.60
CA GLN A 6 16.50 21.43 16.29
C GLN A 6 17.13 21.32 14.90
N HIS A 7 17.64 20.14 14.54
CA HIS A 7 18.24 19.92 13.24
C HIS A 7 17.21 19.99 12.09
N VAL A 8 16.00 19.46 12.30
CA VAL A 8 14.90 19.59 11.32
C VAL A 8 14.51 21.06 11.11
N LYS A 9 14.53 21.90 12.16
CA LYS A 9 14.28 23.35 12.01
C LYS A 9 15.33 24.04 11.13
N VAL A 10 16.60 23.64 11.22
CA VAL A 10 17.65 24.17 10.34
C VAL A 10 17.39 23.79 8.89
N LEU A 11 17.02 22.53 8.62
CA LEU A 11 16.65 22.08 7.27
C LEU A 11 15.43 22.80 6.72
N TYR A 12 14.44 23.10 7.58
CA TYR A 12 13.27 23.89 7.22
C TYR A 12 13.60 25.34 6.85
N ALA A 13 14.68 25.91 7.40
CA ALA A 13 15.16 27.23 7.02
C ALA A 13 15.91 27.22 5.67
N GLN A 14 16.42 26.07 5.24
CA GLN A 14 17.26 25.91 4.04
C GLN A 14 16.48 25.42 2.82
N HIS A 15 15.40 24.68 3.01
CA HIS A 15 14.62 24.06 1.94
C HIS A 15 13.13 24.37 2.05
N GLN A 16 12.40 24.19 0.95
CA GLN A 16 10.96 24.41 0.92
C GLN A 16 10.24 23.38 1.84
N PRO A 17 9.14 23.76 2.52
CA PRO A 17 8.44 22.90 3.48
C PRO A 17 7.97 21.55 2.91
N ASP A 18 7.54 21.53 1.65
CA ASP A 18 7.10 20.34 0.90
C ASP A 18 8.23 19.33 0.74
N ILE A 19 9.44 19.79 0.41
CA ILE A 19 10.62 18.96 0.22
C ILE A 19 11.08 18.37 1.56
N VAL A 20 11.11 19.17 2.62
CA VAL A 20 11.50 18.69 3.96
C VAL A 20 10.48 17.67 4.46
N ALA A 21 9.18 17.90 4.26
CA ALA A 21 8.15 16.94 4.60
C ALA A 21 8.30 15.63 3.80
N GLN A 22 8.64 15.71 2.52
CA GLN A 22 8.90 14.53 1.68
C GLN A 22 10.15 13.77 2.16
N GLY A 23 11.22 14.48 2.53
CA GLY A 23 12.44 13.88 3.08
C GLY A 23 12.20 13.16 4.41
N ILE A 24 11.45 13.78 5.34
CA ILE A 24 11.06 13.16 6.61
C ILE A 24 10.18 11.93 6.36
N ARG A 25 9.27 12.02 5.38
CA ARG A 25 8.44 10.89 5.00
C ARG A 25 9.29 9.74 4.46
N SER A 26 10.19 9.98 3.51
CA SER A 26 11.12 8.97 2.97
C SER A 26 11.99 8.36 4.07
N LEU A 27 12.47 9.17 5.02
CA LEU A 27 13.21 8.68 6.18
C LEU A 27 12.40 7.65 6.98
N SER A 28 11.10 7.90 7.20
CA SER A 28 10.25 6.91 7.89
C SER A 28 10.07 5.61 7.09
N HIS A 29 10.25 5.63 5.76
CA HIS A 29 10.14 4.45 4.91
C HIS A 29 11.45 3.64 4.88
N GLU A 30 12.58 4.32 4.92
CA GLU A 30 13.92 3.73 4.84
C GLU A 30 14.51 3.38 6.22
N SER A 31 13.97 3.98 7.29
CA SER A 31 14.26 3.58 8.66
C SER A 31 13.74 2.16 8.89
N GLN A 32 14.65 1.22 9.08
CA GLN A 32 14.30 -0.15 9.41
C GLN A 32 13.63 -0.20 10.79
N THR A 33 12.65 -1.10 10.95
CA THR A 33 12.08 -1.42 12.25
C THR A 33 13.21 -1.99 13.11
N THR A 34 13.48 -1.36 14.26
CA THR A 34 14.55 -1.80 15.17
C THR A 34 14.23 -3.22 15.64
N SER A 35 14.97 -4.21 15.12
CA SER A 35 14.87 -5.61 15.53
C SER A 35 15.88 -5.87 16.66
N PRO A 36 15.60 -6.79 17.60
CA PRO A 36 16.55 -7.19 18.64
C PRO A 36 17.90 -7.69 18.11
N PHE A 37 17.96 -8.05 16.82
CA PHE A 37 19.14 -8.57 16.14
C PHE A 37 19.86 -7.53 15.26
N HIS A 38 19.43 -6.26 15.27
CA HIS A 38 20.04 -5.20 14.47
C HIS A 38 21.06 -4.38 15.27
N ASP A 39 22.16 -4.01 14.63
CA ASP A 39 23.24 -3.22 15.22
C ASP A 39 22.76 -1.78 15.54
N VAL A 40 22.95 -1.36 16.79
CA VAL A 40 22.47 -0.10 17.38
C VAL A 40 23.14 1.13 16.74
N GLY A 41 24.28 0.94 16.06
CA GLY A 41 24.99 2.00 15.35
C GLY A 41 24.14 2.72 14.28
N SER A 42 23.21 1.98 13.65
CA SER A 42 22.24 2.49 12.66
C SER A 42 21.18 3.46 13.22
N SER A 43 21.10 3.61 14.54
CA SER A 43 20.12 4.48 15.22
C SER A 43 20.71 5.78 15.78
N THR A 44 21.97 6.09 15.45
CA THR A 44 22.62 7.33 15.89
C THR A 44 21.99 8.55 15.21
N VAL A 45 21.80 9.65 15.96
CA VAL A 45 21.26 10.92 15.43
C VAL A 45 22.00 11.39 14.16
N GLY A 46 23.33 11.23 14.12
CA GLY A 46 24.14 11.59 12.96
C GLY A 46 23.78 10.81 11.70
N PHE A 47 23.54 9.49 11.81
CA PHE A 47 23.13 8.66 10.68
C PHE A 47 21.74 9.02 10.17
N ILE A 48 20.79 9.23 11.09
CA ILE A 48 19.42 9.67 10.76
C ILE A 48 19.46 11.01 10.02
N MET A 49 20.30 11.94 10.47
CA MET A 49 20.47 13.24 9.83
C MET A 49 21.11 13.14 8.44
N GLN A 50 22.09 12.26 8.26
CA GLN A 50 22.69 12.01 6.95
C GLN A 50 21.66 11.44 5.98
N LEU A 51 20.90 10.43 6.41
CA LEU A 51 19.84 9.82 5.61
C LEU A 51 18.74 10.83 5.25
N LEU A 52 18.35 11.70 6.20
CA LEU A 52 17.38 12.76 5.95
C LEU A 52 17.87 13.75 4.88
N LYS A 53 19.13 14.18 4.95
CA LYS A 53 19.74 15.08 3.94
C LYS A 53 19.74 14.44 2.56
N THR A 54 20.19 13.19 2.45
CA THR A 54 20.17 12.43 1.19
C THR A 54 18.75 12.32 0.62
N ASN A 55 17.74 12.12 1.47
CA ASN A 55 16.35 12.03 1.02
C ASN A 55 15.75 13.37 0.57
N ILE A 56 16.20 14.48 1.18
CA ILE A 56 15.87 15.84 0.73
C ILE A 56 16.49 16.10 -0.64
N GLU A 57 17.77 15.77 -0.84
CA GLU A 57 18.49 15.93 -2.11
C GLU A 57 17.82 15.15 -3.24
N LYS A 58 17.53 13.86 -3.03
CA LYS A 58 16.77 13.03 -3.99
C LYS A 58 15.41 13.65 -4.34
N SER A 59 14.72 14.22 -3.35
CA SER A 59 13.40 14.84 -3.56
C SER A 59 13.50 16.12 -4.42
N LEU A 60 14.59 16.88 -4.30
CA LEU A 60 14.86 18.05 -5.14
C LEU A 60 15.19 17.64 -6.57
N GLU A 61 16.01 16.60 -6.77
CA GLU A 61 16.34 16.07 -8.10
C GLU A 61 15.09 15.59 -8.84
N ILE A 62 14.21 14.86 -8.15
CA ILE A 62 12.94 14.38 -8.74
C ILE A 62 12.06 15.57 -9.14
N LYS A 63 11.94 16.59 -8.28
CA LYS A 63 11.14 17.79 -8.59
C LYS A 63 11.70 18.53 -9.81
N ALA A 64 13.00 18.72 -9.89
CA ALA A 64 13.66 19.34 -11.05
C ALA A 64 13.44 18.53 -12.34
N THR A 65 13.53 17.20 -12.26
CA THR A 65 13.27 16.31 -13.40
C THR A 65 11.84 16.44 -13.90
N LEU A 66 10.86 16.48 -13.00
CA LEU A 66 9.43 16.60 -13.32
C LEU A 66 9.03 17.98 -13.86
N GLU A 67 9.81 19.03 -13.58
CA GLU A 67 9.58 20.38 -14.07
C GLU A 67 10.07 20.59 -15.52
N HIS A 68 10.83 19.64 -16.10
CA HIS A 68 11.28 19.73 -17.49
C HIS A 68 10.11 19.68 -18.51
N PRO A 69 10.02 20.63 -19.47
CA PRO A 69 8.84 20.79 -20.33
C PRO A 69 8.54 19.65 -21.32
N ILE A 70 9.50 18.75 -21.60
CA ILE A 70 9.46 17.85 -22.77
C ILE A 70 8.59 16.60 -22.53
N GLU A 71 8.32 16.19 -21.28
CA GLU A 71 7.58 14.95 -20.96
C GLU A 71 6.11 15.15 -20.55
N LYS A 72 5.61 16.39 -20.50
CA LYS A 72 4.26 16.71 -19.99
C LYS A 72 3.09 16.12 -20.81
N GLN A 73 3.32 15.66 -22.04
CA GLN A 73 2.21 15.32 -22.95
C GLN A 73 1.81 13.83 -23.05
N HIS A 74 2.64 12.85 -22.64
CA HIS A 74 2.34 11.43 -22.92
C HIS A 74 2.30 10.45 -21.75
N SER A 75 2.62 10.83 -20.50
CA SER A 75 2.99 9.83 -19.47
C SER A 75 2.19 9.86 -18.14
N HIS A 76 1.18 10.71 -17.96
CA HIS A 76 0.46 10.76 -16.66
C HIS A 76 -0.77 9.85 -16.54
N HIS A 77 -1.21 9.16 -17.61
CA HIS A 77 -2.36 8.25 -17.55
C HIS A 77 -2.03 6.87 -16.94
N HIS A 78 -0.75 6.48 -16.96
CA HIS A 78 -0.33 5.17 -16.46
C HIS A 78 -0.01 5.16 -14.97
N LEU A 79 0.12 6.32 -14.30
CA LEU A 79 0.33 6.40 -12.85
C LEU A 79 -0.90 6.94 -12.11
N ALA A 80 -1.16 6.36 -10.94
CA ALA A 80 -2.14 6.84 -9.97
C ALA A 80 -1.53 6.83 -8.57
N THR A 81 -1.69 7.93 -7.85
CA THR A 81 -1.28 8.03 -6.45
C THR A 81 -2.36 7.42 -5.56
N THR A 82 -1.99 6.47 -4.70
CA THR A 82 -2.92 5.77 -3.82
C THR A 82 -2.36 5.62 -2.42
N TYR A 83 -3.23 5.58 -1.41
CA TYR A 83 -2.83 5.29 -0.04
C TYR A 83 -2.50 3.81 0.12
N LYS A 84 -1.56 3.53 1.02
CA LYS A 84 -1.11 2.18 1.33
C LYS A 84 -1.21 1.94 2.83
N SER A 85 -1.49 0.70 3.20
CA SER A 85 -1.35 0.24 4.57
C SER A 85 -0.64 -1.10 4.59
N THR A 86 0.21 -1.31 5.59
CA THR A 86 0.81 -2.62 5.86
C THR A 86 0.26 -3.13 7.18
N VAL A 87 -0.43 -4.26 7.12
CA VAL A 87 -0.95 -4.99 8.28
C VAL A 87 0.09 -6.03 8.64
N THR A 88 0.68 -5.89 9.82
CA THR A 88 1.62 -6.86 10.39
C THR A 88 0.94 -7.64 11.52
N PRO A 89 1.54 -8.73 12.03
CA PRO A 89 0.99 -9.48 13.16
C PRO A 89 0.64 -8.63 14.39
N THR A 90 1.34 -7.51 14.61
CA THR A 90 1.14 -6.66 15.78
C THR A 90 0.72 -5.24 15.44
N ALA A 91 1.02 -4.73 14.25
CA ALA A 91 0.80 -3.33 13.91
C ALA A 91 -0.07 -3.13 12.66
N LEU A 92 -0.50 -1.87 12.49
CA LEU A 92 -1.12 -1.35 11.27
C LEU A 92 -0.34 -0.09 10.90
N LEU A 93 0.45 -0.19 9.83
CA LEU A 93 1.28 0.91 9.34
C LEU A 93 0.54 1.62 8.21
N LEU A 94 0.32 2.91 8.35
CA LEU A 94 -0.32 3.74 7.32
C LEU A 94 0.76 4.48 6.53
N ARG A 95 0.66 4.43 5.20
CA ARG A 95 1.64 4.97 4.25
C ARG A 95 0.91 5.63 3.07
N GLY A 96 1.68 6.34 2.26
CA GLY A 96 1.13 6.98 1.06
C GLY A 96 0.69 8.44 1.30
N PRO A 97 0.17 9.11 0.25
CA PRO A 97 -0.14 8.51 -1.05
C PRO A 97 1.13 8.34 -1.91
N ASP A 98 1.33 7.16 -2.49
CA ASP A 98 2.50 6.85 -3.34
C ASP A 98 2.07 6.59 -4.79
N PRO A 99 2.91 6.96 -5.79
CA PRO A 99 2.63 6.66 -7.18
C PRO A 99 2.66 5.15 -7.43
N HIS A 100 1.74 4.67 -8.26
CA HIS A 100 1.72 3.30 -8.72
C HIS A 100 1.10 3.21 -10.10
N VAL A 101 1.35 2.11 -10.82
CA VAL A 101 0.67 1.82 -12.08
C VAL A 101 -0.85 1.82 -11.86
N SER A 102 -1.52 2.66 -12.65
CA SER A 102 -2.94 2.92 -12.63
C SER A 102 -3.72 1.70 -13.14
N ASN A 103 -4.79 1.33 -12.43
CA ASN A 103 -5.71 0.28 -12.85
C ASN A 103 -6.99 0.90 -13.47
N ARG A 104 -7.78 0.09 -14.19
CA ARG A 104 -9.00 0.59 -14.89
C ARG A 104 -9.98 1.30 -13.95
N ILE A 105 -10.02 0.93 -12.68
CA ILE A 105 -10.96 1.46 -11.70
C ILE A 105 -10.48 2.78 -11.11
N LEU A 106 -9.18 2.92 -10.86
CA LEU A 106 -8.54 4.19 -10.51
C LEU A 106 -8.57 5.19 -11.67
N ARG A 107 -8.62 4.72 -12.93
CA ARG A 107 -8.90 5.57 -14.09
C ARG A 107 -10.35 6.04 -14.13
N LYS A 108 -11.31 5.13 -13.90
CA LYS A 108 -12.74 5.44 -13.88
C LYS A 108 -13.14 6.38 -12.75
N TYR A 109 -12.63 6.13 -11.54
CA TYR A 109 -12.91 6.94 -10.34
C TYR A 109 -11.70 7.80 -9.97
N SER A 110 -11.11 8.47 -10.96
CA SER A 110 -9.89 9.25 -10.79
C SER A 110 -10.03 10.41 -9.80
N ALA A 111 -11.23 10.97 -9.66
CA ALA A 111 -11.56 11.98 -8.67
C ALA A 111 -11.67 11.44 -7.24
N TYR A 112 -11.78 10.11 -7.07
CA TYR A 112 -12.02 9.45 -5.78
C TYR A 112 -10.86 8.53 -5.37
N LYS A 113 -9.65 8.74 -5.93
CA LYS A 113 -8.46 7.92 -5.62
C LYS A 113 -8.14 7.85 -4.13
N GLU A 114 -8.48 8.89 -3.37
CA GLU A 114 -8.29 8.95 -1.91
C GLU A 114 -9.16 7.94 -1.13
N TYR A 115 -10.23 7.42 -1.72
CA TYR A 115 -11.10 6.41 -1.10
C TYR A 115 -10.59 4.99 -1.31
N PHE A 116 -9.58 4.80 -2.16
CA PHE A 116 -8.96 3.50 -2.42
C PHE A 116 -7.68 3.35 -1.62
N MET A 117 -7.51 2.19 -1.01
CA MET A 117 -6.35 1.84 -0.22
C MET A 117 -5.81 0.48 -0.65
N ARG A 118 -4.48 0.41 -0.80
CA ARG A 118 -3.78 -0.86 -0.99
C ARG A 118 -3.31 -1.37 0.35
N VAL A 119 -3.69 -2.59 0.69
CA VAL A 119 -3.36 -3.19 1.97
C VAL A 119 -2.41 -4.35 1.73
N PHE A 120 -1.20 -4.26 2.28
CA PHE A 120 -0.18 -5.29 2.28
C PHE A 120 -0.30 -6.09 3.57
N PHE A 121 -0.27 -7.41 3.47
CA PHE A 121 -0.12 -8.30 4.61
C PHE A 121 1.32 -8.79 4.62
N ALA A 122 2.06 -8.47 5.67
CA ALA A 122 3.49 -8.77 5.78
C ALA A 122 3.85 -9.07 7.23
N ASP A 123 5.05 -9.58 7.46
CA ASP A 123 5.63 -9.68 8.80
C ASP A 123 6.20 -8.33 9.25
N GLU A 124 6.70 -8.23 10.49
CA GLU A 124 7.21 -6.98 11.07
C GLU A 124 8.47 -6.44 10.37
N ASP A 125 9.20 -7.30 9.66
CA ASP A 125 10.32 -6.94 8.80
C ASP A 125 9.89 -6.47 7.39
N GLY A 126 8.57 -6.48 7.11
CA GLY A 126 7.99 -6.12 5.83
C GLY A 126 8.07 -7.22 4.77
N LEU A 127 8.59 -8.41 5.11
CA LEU A 127 8.62 -9.55 4.21
C LEU A 127 7.27 -10.26 4.17
N PRO A 128 6.96 -10.99 3.08
CA PRO A 128 5.77 -11.82 3.02
C PRO A 128 5.78 -12.88 4.12
N ILE A 129 4.63 -13.14 4.71
CA ILE A 129 4.50 -14.19 5.72
C ILE A 129 4.61 -15.53 5.03
N SER A 130 5.68 -16.26 5.33
CA SER A 130 5.91 -17.61 4.85
C SER A 130 5.14 -18.62 5.70
N TYR A 131 4.50 -19.59 5.06
CA TYR A 131 3.90 -20.70 5.77
C TYR A 131 4.99 -21.66 6.26
N SER A 132 4.97 -21.96 7.56
CA SER A 132 5.84 -22.98 8.15
C SER A 132 4.98 -24.03 8.84
N PRO A 133 5.05 -25.32 8.44
CA PRO A 133 4.26 -26.38 9.07
C PRO A 133 4.70 -26.65 10.52
N TRP A 134 5.87 -26.14 10.92
CA TRP A 134 6.45 -26.30 12.25
C TRP A 134 6.02 -25.20 13.23
N VAL A 135 5.35 -24.15 12.74
CA VAL A 135 5.00 -22.96 13.52
C VAL A 135 3.48 -22.75 13.51
N ASN A 136 2.89 -22.58 14.69
CA ASN A 136 1.47 -22.27 14.79
C ASN A 136 1.21 -20.79 14.45
N GLN A 137 0.77 -20.54 13.23
CA GLN A 137 0.46 -19.19 12.71
C GLN A 137 -1.02 -18.79 12.88
N SER A 138 -1.83 -19.56 13.63
CA SER A 138 -3.27 -19.34 13.78
C SER A 138 -3.65 -17.93 14.28
N ARG A 139 -2.85 -17.35 15.18
CA ARG A 139 -3.07 -16.00 15.72
C ARG A 139 -2.88 -14.91 14.66
N ILE A 140 -1.87 -15.08 13.81
CA ILE A 140 -1.59 -14.18 12.68
C ILE A 140 -2.75 -14.25 11.69
N HIS A 141 -3.16 -15.48 11.33
CA HIS A 141 -4.28 -15.70 10.42
C HIS A 141 -5.58 -15.09 10.96
N ARG A 142 -5.87 -15.27 12.25
CA ARG A 142 -7.05 -14.68 12.89
C ARG A 142 -7.03 -13.16 12.81
N ARG A 143 -5.87 -12.53 13.03
CA ARG A 143 -5.74 -11.07 12.90
C ARG A 143 -6.05 -10.61 11.48
N PHE A 144 -5.43 -11.22 10.49
CA PHE A 144 -5.63 -10.82 9.09
C PHE A 144 -7.06 -11.06 8.63
N HIS A 145 -7.67 -12.15 9.10
CA HIS A 145 -9.09 -12.42 8.90
C HIS A 145 -9.96 -11.29 9.46
N MET A 146 -9.72 -10.83 10.69
CA MET A 146 -10.48 -9.71 11.26
C MET A 146 -10.32 -8.45 10.43
N VAL A 147 -9.12 -8.14 9.95
CA VAL A 147 -8.90 -6.95 9.09
C VAL A 147 -9.65 -7.05 7.76
N LEU A 148 -9.66 -8.23 7.13
CA LEU A 148 -10.39 -8.43 5.88
C LEU A 148 -11.91 -8.42 6.07
N GLN A 149 -12.40 -8.84 7.24
CA GLN A 149 -13.82 -8.88 7.56
C GLN A 149 -14.35 -7.51 8.01
N ASP A 150 -13.65 -6.85 8.92
CA ASP A 150 -14.12 -5.63 9.60
C ASP A 150 -13.69 -4.36 8.88
N GLY A 151 -12.69 -4.45 7.98
CA GLY A 151 -12.12 -3.30 7.29
C GLY A 151 -11.08 -2.55 8.14
N ILE A 152 -10.61 -1.43 7.59
CA ILE A 152 -9.62 -0.56 8.23
C ILE A 152 -10.19 0.85 8.35
N ARG A 153 -10.30 1.34 9.59
CA ARG A 153 -10.80 2.69 9.87
C ARG A 153 -9.66 3.70 9.91
N VAL A 154 -9.66 4.67 8.99
CA VAL A 154 -8.67 5.74 8.89
C VAL A 154 -9.38 7.07 8.67
N ALA A 155 -9.03 8.10 9.45
CA ALA A 155 -9.56 9.46 9.32
C ALA A 155 -11.10 9.54 9.23
N GLY A 156 -11.82 8.73 10.02
CA GLY A 156 -13.29 8.69 10.04
C GLY A 156 -13.93 7.91 8.89
N ARG A 157 -13.16 7.29 8.01
CA ARG A 157 -13.63 6.44 6.91
C ARG A 157 -13.29 4.98 7.18
N THR A 158 -14.24 4.07 6.99
CA THR A 158 -13.98 2.63 7.01
C THR A 158 -13.69 2.17 5.58
N HIS A 159 -12.49 1.67 5.35
CA HIS A 159 -12.11 1.05 4.09
C HIS A 159 -12.44 -0.43 4.22
N GLU A 160 -13.30 -0.93 3.35
CA GLU A 160 -13.77 -2.31 3.35
C GLU A 160 -13.08 -3.10 2.24
N PHE A 161 -12.95 -4.42 2.45
CA PHE A 161 -12.29 -5.30 1.50
C PHE A 161 -13.02 -5.31 0.14
N LEU A 162 -12.27 -5.03 -0.92
CA LEU A 162 -12.76 -4.98 -2.29
C LEU A 162 -12.36 -6.25 -3.06
N GLY A 163 -11.06 -6.56 -3.06
CA GLY A 163 -10.59 -7.71 -3.83
C GLY A 163 -9.08 -7.80 -3.93
N TYR A 164 -8.63 -8.84 -4.61
CA TYR A 164 -7.23 -9.05 -5.01
C TYR A 164 -7.14 -9.07 -6.53
N SER A 165 -5.98 -8.77 -7.11
CA SER A 165 -5.66 -9.19 -8.48
C SER A 165 -4.72 -10.39 -8.43
N SER A 166 -4.63 -11.17 -9.51
CA SER A 166 -3.66 -12.28 -9.63
C SER A 166 -2.22 -11.84 -9.39
N SER A 167 -1.86 -10.65 -9.86
CA SER A 167 -0.56 -10.02 -9.59
C SER A 167 -0.39 -9.59 -8.14
N SER A 168 -1.46 -9.30 -7.40
CA SER A 168 -1.40 -8.86 -6.00
C SER A 168 -1.37 -10.02 -5.00
N LEU A 169 -1.89 -11.19 -5.37
CA LEU A 169 -1.88 -12.41 -4.56
C LEU A 169 -0.46 -12.88 -4.21
N LYS A 170 0.45 -12.86 -5.21
CA LYS A 170 1.86 -13.20 -5.02
C LYS A 170 2.57 -12.34 -3.97
N TYR A 171 2.10 -11.10 -3.78
CA TYR A 171 2.68 -10.14 -2.85
C TYR A 171 1.82 -9.93 -1.60
N GLN A 172 0.81 -10.77 -1.37
CA GLN A 172 -0.11 -10.66 -0.22
C GLN A 172 -0.76 -9.26 -0.13
N VAL A 173 -1.18 -8.69 -1.27
CA VAL A 173 -1.77 -7.34 -1.36
C VAL A 173 -3.25 -7.38 -1.72
N ALA A 174 -4.08 -6.71 -0.95
CA ALA A 174 -5.51 -6.51 -1.19
C ALA A 174 -5.83 -5.05 -1.55
N TRP A 175 -6.94 -4.86 -2.24
CA TRP A 175 -7.59 -3.56 -2.38
C TRP A 175 -8.72 -3.41 -1.37
N PHE A 176 -8.79 -2.22 -0.79
CA PHE A 176 -9.86 -1.79 0.08
C PHE A 176 -10.42 -0.47 -0.43
N VAL A 177 -11.70 -0.20 -0.14
CA VAL A 177 -12.38 1.02 -0.57
C VAL A 177 -13.29 1.54 0.54
N ALA A 178 -13.26 2.86 0.77
CA ALA A 178 -14.24 3.54 1.59
C ALA A 178 -15.44 4.00 0.75
N PRO A 179 -16.66 4.05 1.29
CA PRO A 179 -17.83 4.49 0.55
C PRO A 179 -17.69 5.96 0.09
N PHE A 180 -18.11 6.25 -1.14
CA PHE A 180 -18.07 7.60 -1.71
C PHE A 180 -19.29 7.90 -2.58
N LYS A 181 -19.62 9.19 -2.77
CA LYS A 181 -20.71 9.61 -3.65
C LYS A 181 -20.20 9.96 -5.05
N HIS A 182 -20.73 9.31 -6.07
CA HIS A 182 -20.43 9.57 -7.47
C HIS A 182 -21.73 9.68 -8.27
N GLU A 183 -21.93 10.80 -8.96
CA GLU A 183 -23.12 11.06 -9.79
C GLU A 183 -24.44 10.83 -9.05
N GLY A 184 -24.52 11.29 -7.80
CA GLY A 184 -25.71 11.14 -6.95
C GLY A 184 -25.94 9.73 -6.38
N ARG A 185 -25.06 8.77 -6.66
CA ARG A 185 -25.12 7.40 -6.13
C ARG A 185 -24.05 7.17 -5.06
N CYS A 186 -24.39 6.44 -4.00
CA CYS A 186 -23.40 5.93 -3.05
C CYS A 186 -22.75 4.69 -3.64
N ILE A 187 -21.43 4.76 -3.85
CA ILE A 187 -20.59 3.67 -4.31
C ILE A 187 -19.93 3.02 -3.11
N GLU A 188 -20.20 1.72 -2.96
CA GLU A 188 -19.67 0.87 -1.88
C GLU A 188 -18.88 -0.31 -2.46
N HIS A 189 -18.13 -1.01 -1.62
CA HIS A 189 -17.30 -2.15 -2.03
C HIS A 189 -18.10 -3.21 -2.81
N LEU A 190 -19.32 -3.55 -2.38
CA LEU A 190 -20.17 -4.55 -3.04
C LEU A 190 -20.53 -4.18 -4.49
N GLN A 191 -20.75 -2.89 -4.75
CA GLN A 191 -21.12 -2.41 -6.09
C GLN A 191 -19.90 -2.40 -7.02
N LEU A 192 -18.73 -2.07 -6.48
CA LEU A 192 -17.47 -2.09 -7.21
C LEU A 192 -17.03 -3.52 -7.54
N ASN A 193 -17.24 -4.49 -6.65
CA ASN A 193 -16.91 -5.91 -6.88
C ASN A 193 -17.50 -6.45 -8.18
N ARG A 194 -18.72 -6.06 -8.54
CA ARG A 194 -19.36 -6.46 -9.81
C ARG A 194 -18.62 -5.94 -11.05
N GLN A 195 -17.87 -4.85 -10.91
CA GLN A 195 -17.08 -4.23 -11.98
C GLN A 195 -15.65 -4.80 -12.09
N PHE A 196 -15.17 -5.54 -11.07
CA PHE A 196 -13.87 -6.22 -11.07
C PHE A 196 -13.91 -7.63 -11.72
N GLY A 197 -15.10 -8.15 -12.05
CA GLY A 197 -15.33 -9.54 -12.45
C GLY A 197 -16.34 -10.18 -11.48
N ASP A 198 -17.14 -11.14 -11.94
CA ASP A 198 -18.30 -11.66 -11.21
C ASP A 198 -17.89 -12.38 -9.90
N VAL A 199 -17.82 -11.64 -8.78
CA VAL A 199 -17.64 -12.19 -7.42
C VAL A 199 -18.98 -12.79 -6.96
N ARG A 200 -19.55 -13.71 -7.74
CA ARG A 200 -20.75 -14.44 -7.33
C ARG A 200 -20.36 -15.46 -6.27
N ARG A 201 -20.68 -15.09 -5.02
CA ARG A 201 -20.77 -15.92 -3.81
C ARG A 201 -19.47 -16.18 -3.06
N GLY A 202 -19.35 -15.46 -1.95
CA GLY A 202 -18.79 -15.99 -0.70
C GLY A 202 -17.33 -15.66 -0.45
N PHE A 203 -17.09 -14.46 0.10
CA PHE A 203 -15.93 -14.23 0.96
C PHE A 203 -15.96 -15.28 2.09
N ARG A 204 -15.08 -16.28 1.98
CA ARG A 204 -14.69 -17.14 3.11
C ARG A 204 -13.21 -16.90 3.28
N ALA A 205 -12.85 -16.10 4.28
CA ALA A 205 -11.50 -15.64 4.53
C ALA A 205 -10.44 -16.77 4.58
N GLY A 206 -10.81 -18.00 4.96
CA GLY A 206 -9.93 -19.17 4.89
C GLY A 206 -9.47 -19.56 3.47
N ARG A 207 -10.22 -19.18 2.41
CA ARG A 207 -9.88 -19.50 1.00
C ARG A 207 -8.98 -18.47 0.33
N SER A 208 -9.05 -17.21 0.74
CA SER A 208 -8.15 -16.16 0.27
C SER A 208 -6.72 -16.39 0.78
N TRP A 209 -6.58 -16.94 2.00
CA TRP A 209 -5.30 -17.35 2.56
C TRP A 209 -4.65 -18.55 1.84
N ARG A 210 -5.45 -19.47 1.28
CA ARG A 210 -4.97 -20.61 0.45
C ARG A 210 -4.09 -20.14 -0.73
N HIS A 211 -4.33 -18.94 -1.24
CA HIS A 211 -3.57 -18.32 -2.35
C HIS A 211 -2.49 -17.34 -1.86
N MET A 212 -2.52 -16.95 -0.59
CA MET A 212 -1.47 -16.17 0.08
C MET A 212 -0.47 -17.05 0.86
N GLY A 213 -0.60 -18.38 0.76
CA GLY A 213 0.43 -19.34 1.18
C GLY A 213 0.06 -20.31 2.33
N GLY A 214 -1.11 -20.25 2.94
CA GLY A 214 -1.42 -21.14 4.09
C GLY A 214 -2.17 -22.43 3.79
N SER A 215 -1.92 -23.47 4.59
CA SER A 215 -2.61 -24.78 4.52
C SER A 215 -3.78 -24.90 5.53
N THR A 216 -4.90 -25.53 5.13
CA THR A 216 -5.83 -26.32 5.98
C THR A 216 -6.79 -27.15 5.09
N PRO A 217 -7.37 -28.26 5.60
CA PRO A 217 -7.93 -29.35 4.78
C PRO A 217 -9.25 -29.00 4.06
N GLU A 218 -9.39 -29.60 2.89
CA GLU A 218 -10.60 -29.86 2.07
C GLU A 218 -11.79 -28.89 2.15
N VAL A 219 -11.92 -28.02 1.13
CA VAL A 219 -13.18 -27.77 0.38
C VAL A 219 -12.85 -27.12 -0.97
N HIS A 220 -13.46 -27.62 -2.04
CA HIS A 220 -13.25 -27.22 -3.45
C HIS A 220 -13.84 -25.83 -3.82
N GLU A 221 -13.34 -25.33 -4.96
CA GLU A 221 -13.78 -24.24 -5.85
C GLU A 221 -13.11 -22.84 -5.75
N LEU A 222 -12.63 -22.41 -6.94
CA LEU A 222 -11.70 -21.34 -7.29
C LEU A 222 -12.41 -20.07 -7.79
N VAL A 223 -11.79 -18.90 -7.60
CA VAL A 223 -12.03 -17.69 -8.42
C VAL A 223 -10.67 -17.19 -8.90
N ASP A 224 -10.41 -17.38 -10.19
CA ASP A 224 -9.21 -16.94 -10.91
C ASP A 224 -9.50 -15.59 -11.58
N PHE A 225 -8.64 -14.59 -11.37
CA PHE A 225 -8.65 -13.38 -12.20
C PHE A 225 -7.77 -13.68 -13.42
N ARG A 226 -8.39 -14.19 -14.50
CA ARG A 226 -7.70 -14.31 -15.78
C ARG A 226 -7.22 -12.94 -16.25
N HIS A 227 -5.96 -12.90 -16.65
CA HIS A 227 -5.38 -11.83 -17.45
C HIS A 227 -6.10 -11.81 -18.80
N ASP A 228 -6.85 -10.75 -19.09
CA ASP A 228 -7.08 -10.31 -20.46
C ASP A 228 -6.34 -8.99 -20.66
N CYS A 229 -5.05 -9.11 -20.95
CA CYS A 229 -4.22 -8.08 -21.57
C CYS A 229 -3.32 -8.75 -22.60
N TYR A 230 -3.89 -9.11 -23.75
CA TYR A 230 -3.24 -9.01 -25.05
C TYR A 230 -4.34 -8.85 -26.10
N ASP A 231 -4.44 -7.64 -26.63
CA ASP A 231 -4.72 -7.44 -28.05
C ASP A 231 -3.99 -6.15 -28.45
N ILE A 232 -2.76 -6.35 -28.92
CA ILE A 232 -2.08 -5.39 -29.79
C ILE A 232 -2.62 -5.73 -31.18
N THR A 233 -3.69 -5.07 -31.60
CA THR A 233 -3.99 -4.96 -33.02
C THR A 233 -3.21 -3.75 -33.55
N ALA A 234 -2.04 -4.02 -34.11
CA ALA A 234 -1.45 -3.18 -35.13
C ALA A 234 -1.75 -3.88 -36.47
N GLU A 235 -2.52 -3.17 -37.31
CA GLU A 235 -2.75 -3.38 -38.76
C GLU A 235 -3.29 -4.74 -39.24
#